data_AF-G9NV87-F1
#
_entry.id   AF-G9NV87-F1
#
_cell.length_a   1.000
_cell.length_b   1.000
_cell.length_c   1.000
_cell.angle_alpha   90.00
_cell.angle_beta   90.00
_cell.angle_gamma   90.00
#
_symmetry.space_group_name_H-M   'P 1'
#
loop_
_entity.id
_entity.type
_entity.pdbx_description
1 polymer ?
#
loop_
_entity_poly.entity_id
_entity_poly.type
_entity_poly.pdbx_seq_one_letter_code
_entity_poly.pdbx_strand_id
1 'polypeptide(L)'
;MSYADVAAQGARQSPEEAAAPQMPEIIPNESASTASLIDVDLPSVHTVHSDFLEQDIKTETQAERIRREEEAARANEASKRKAASKAKRADSWITRKFAQLSDGSVTAIAIANVAGVVGVSGFLGYRAWGLYERSRLDLKHIGVGVGVLAAVGAVEALLGRYLYRGRKD
;
A
#
# COMPACT_ATOMS: atom_id res chain seq x y z
N MET A 1 -28.38 19.92 28.67
CA MET A 1 -27.38 19.67 27.62
C MET A 1 -28.12 19.45 26.31
N SER A 2 -28.02 20.37 25.35
CA SER A 2 -28.60 20.20 24.01
C SER A 2 -27.54 19.63 23.06
N TYR A 3 -27.93 18.75 22.13
CA TYR A 3 -27.02 18.18 21.13
C TYR A 3 -26.33 19.24 20.26
N ALA A 4 -27.03 20.35 19.97
CA ALA A 4 -26.49 21.45 19.18
C ALA A 4 -25.33 22.17 19.90
N ASP A 5 -25.43 22.31 21.23
CA ASP A 5 -24.41 23.00 22.04
C ASP A 5 -23.11 22.17 22.12
N VAL A 6 -23.23 20.85 22.19
CA VAL A 6 -22.08 19.91 22.20
C VAL A 6 -21.37 19.91 20.85
N ALA A 7 -22.11 19.95 19.74
CA ALA A 7 -21.52 20.00 18.40
C ALA A 7 -20.77 21.33 18.14
N ALA A 8 -21.26 22.44 18.70
CA ALA A 8 -20.62 23.74 18.57
C ALA A 8 -19.31 23.87 19.38
N GLN A 9 -19.18 23.14 20.49
CA GLN A 9 -17.95 23.12 21.30
C GLN A 9 -16.77 22.39 20.62
N GLY A 10 -17.05 21.49 19.67
CA GLY A 10 -16.02 20.75 18.94
C GLY A 10 -15.14 19.90 19.86
N ALA A 11 -13.86 19.70 19.50
CA ALA A 11 -12.92 18.91 20.28
C ALA A 11 -12.31 19.65 21.49
N ARG A 12 -12.89 20.78 21.92
CA ARG A 12 -12.38 21.57 23.05
C ARG A 12 -12.86 20.98 24.37
N GLN A 13 -11.98 20.25 25.04
CA GLN A 13 -12.21 19.81 26.42
C GLN A 13 -11.81 20.93 27.39
N SER A 14 -12.63 21.13 28.43
CA SER A 14 -12.21 21.96 29.56
C SER A 14 -11.05 21.27 30.32
N PRO A 15 -10.18 22.02 31.02
CA PRO A 15 -9.08 21.42 31.79
C PRO A 15 -9.55 20.42 32.85
N GLU A 16 -10.77 20.60 33.37
CA GLU A 16 -11.40 19.70 34.33
C GLU A 16 -11.92 18.40 33.67
N GLU A 17 -12.44 18.45 32.44
CA GLU A 17 -12.84 17.25 31.68
C GLU A 17 -11.65 16.47 31.10
N ALA A 18 -10.53 17.15 30.84
CA ALA A 18 -9.29 16.52 30.40
C ALA A 18 -8.55 15.81 31.55
N ALA A 19 -8.89 16.13 32.80
CA ALA A 19 -8.32 15.45 33.96
C ALA A 19 -8.89 14.03 34.06
N ALA A 20 -7.99 13.05 34.20
CA ALA A 20 -8.42 11.70 34.54
C ALA A 20 -9.12 11.73 35.91
N PRO A 21 -10.20 10.94 36.10
CA PRO A 21 -10.84 10.83 37.40
C PRO A 21 -9.79 10.38 38.43
N GLN A 22 -9.78 11.04 39.59
CA GLN A 22 -8.89 10.70 40.69
C GLN A 22 -9.10 9.23 41.06
N MET A 23 -8.03 8.44 41.08
CA MET A 23 -8.11 7.03 41.45
C MET A 23 -8.57 6.93 42.91
N PRO A 24 -9.47 5.99 43.25
CA PRO A 24 -9.85 5.75 44.64
C PRO A 24 -8.60 5.35 45.45
N GLU A 25 -8.39 6.02 46.58
CA GLU A 25 -7.30 5.68 47.50
C GLU A 25 -7.59 4.32 48.14
N ILE A 26 -6.71 3.35 47.87
CA ILE A 26 -6.76 2.03 48.49
C ILE A 26 -6.08 2.19 49.85
N ILE A 27 -6.83 2.14 50.95
CA ILE A 27 -6.26 2.08 52.30
C ILE A 27 -5.70 0.66 52.49
N PRO A 28 -4.37 0.45 52.59
CA PRO A 28 -3.81 -0.88 52.76
C PRO A 28 -4.03 -1.29 54.22
N ASN A 29 -5.14 -1.96 54.50
CA ASN A 29 -5.47 -2.41 55.86
C ASN A 29 -4.88 -3.80 56.19
N GLU A 30 -3.96 -4.28 55.35
CA GLU A 30 -3.41 -5.62 55.45
C GLU A 30 -1.89 -5.50 55.47
N SER A 31 -1.31 -5.83 56.62
CA SER A 31 0.13 -5.97 56.80
C SER A 31 0.73 -6.68 55.60
N ALA A 32 1.76 -6.10 54.99
CA ALA A 32 2.56 -6.71 53.94
C ALA A 32 3.23 -7.98 54.50
N SER A 33 2.46 -9.07 54.52
CA SER A 33 2.92 -10.39 54.92
C SER A 33 3.78 -10.92 53.77
N THR A 34 5.09 -10.70 53.87
CA THR A 34 6.11 -11.31 53.01
C THR A 34 6.27 -12.84 53.25
N ALA A 35 5.25 -13.48 53.83
CA ALA A 35 5.30 -14.85 54.34
C ALA A 35 4.92 -15.92 53.31
N SER A 36 4.48 -15.53 52.10
CA SER A 36 4.28 -16.47 50.99
C SER A 36 5.40 -16.36 49.95
N LEU A 37 6.65 -16.30 50.42
CA LEU A 37 7.83 -16.61 49.63
C LEU A 37 7.85 -18.13 49.41
N ILE A 38 6.87 -18.62 48.66
CA ILE A 38 6.78 -20.00 48.22
C ILE A 38 7.90 -20.19 47.21
N ASP A 39 8.70 -21.22 47.46
CA ASP A 39 9.86 -21.62 46.70
C ASP A 39 9.62 -21.52 45.18
N VAL A 40 10.46 -20.74 44.51
CA VAL A 40 10.39 -20.46 43.07
C VAL A 40 11.09 -21.58 42.31
N ASP A 41 10.72 -22.83 42.61
CA ASP A 41 11.10 -24.03 41.86
C ASP A 41 9.93 -24.47 40.93
N LEU A 42 9.16 -23.50 40.45
CA LEU A 42 8.36 -23.67 39.25
C LEU A 42 9.25 -23.30 38.06
N PRO A 43 9.36 -24.12 37.01
CA PRO A 43 9.98 -23.69 35.77
C PRO A 43 9.15 -22.53 35.20
N SER A 44 9.54 -21.32 35.59
CA SER A 44 8.89 -20.06 35.28
C SER A 44 9.30 -19.61 33.88
N VAL A 45 8.97 -20.41 32.87
CA VAL A 45 8.75 -19.96 31.51
C VAL A 45 7.76 -20.96 30.94
N HIS A 46 6.61 -20.49 30.47
CA HIS A 46 5.85 -21.24 29.47
C HIS A 46 6.76 -21.38 28.25
N THR A 47 7.65 -22.37 28.26
CA THR A 47 8.47 -22.71 27.13
C THR A 47 7.51 -23.27 26.11
N VAL A 48 7.39 -22.56 25.00
CA VAL A 48 6.71 -23.07 23.82
C VAL A 48 7.39 -24.40 23.49
N HIS A 49 6.63 -25.50 23.48
CA HIS A 49 7.16 -26.82 23.13
C HIS A 49 7.85 -26.75 21.76
N SER A 50 8.94 -27.51 21.58
CA SER A 50 9.68 -27.55 20.30
C SER A 50 8.78 -27.81 19.09
N ASP A 51 7.71 -28.56 19.33
CA ASP A 51 6.80 -29.04 18.29
C ASP A 51 5.62 -28.07 18.06
N PHE A 52 5.68 -26.86 18.63
CA PHE A 52 4.60 -25.85 18.53
C PHE A 52 4.25 -25.46 17.09
N LEU A 53 5.20 -25.53 16.16
CA LEU A 53 4.94 -25.29 14.74
C LEU A 53 4.18 -26.43 14.06
N GLU A 54 4.22 -27.64 14.63
CA GLU A 54 3.60 -28.86 14.09
C GLU A 54 2.30 -29.24 14.81
N GLN A 55 1.98 -28.60 15.93
CA GLN A 55 0.77 -28.88 16.70
C GLN A 55 -0.49 -28.42 15.96
N ASP A 56 -1.52 -29.28 15.98
CA ASP A 56 -2.85 -28.95 15.47
C ASP A 56 -3.43 -27.72 16.16
N ILE A 57 -4.02 -26.83 15.36
CA ILE A 57 -4.48 -25.52 15.80
C ILE A 57 -5.70 -25.68 16.71
N LYS A 58 -5.49 -25.54 18.02
CA LYS A 58 -6.54 -25.78 19.03
C LYS A 58 -7.59 -24.66 19.15
N THR A 59 -7.35 -23.49 18.55
CA THR A 59 -8.19 -22.30 18.74
C THR A 59 -8.61 -21.67 17.41
N GLU A 60 -9.89 -21.33 17.28
CA GLU A 60 -10.47 -20.74 16.06
C GLU A 60 -9.75 -19.45 15.59
N THR A 61 -9.28 -18.62 16.53
CA THR A 61 -8.55 -17.37 16.24
C THR A 61 -7.18 -17.58 15.58
N GLN A 62 -6.52 -18.71 15.85
CA GLN A 62 -5.26 -19.06 15.19
C GLN A 62 -5.50 -19.62 13.79
N ALA A 63 -6.58 -20.39 13.60
CA ALA A 63 -6.97 -20.91 12.30
C ALA A 63 -7.36 -19.77 11.34
N GLU A 64 -8.09 -18.76 11.84
CA GLU A 64 -8.39 -17.57 11.05
C GLU A 64 -7.15 -16.78 10.65
N ARG A 65 -6.14 -16.69 11.54
CA ARG A 65 -4.89 -15.98 11.25
C ARG A 65 -4.12 -16.65 10.11
N ILE A 66 -3.97 -17.98 10.18
CA ILE A 66 -3.32 -18.77 9.14
C ILE A 66 -4.09 -18.69 7.82
N ARG A 67 -5.42 -18.79 7.85
CA ARG A 67 -6.23 -18.62 6.64
C ARG A 67 -6.01 -17.24 6.00
N ARG A 68 -5.93 -16.18 6.79
CA ARG A 68 -5.66 -14.82 6.28
C ARG A 68 -4.26 -14.70 5.70
N GLU A 69 -3.26 -15.30 6.36
CA GLU A 69 -1.88 -15.33 5.88
C GLU A 69 -1.76 -16.13 4.57
N GLU A 70 -2.44 -17.25 4.43
CA GLU A 70 -2.51 -18.05 3.20
C GLU A 70 -3.27 -17.36 2.06
N GLU A 71 -4.39 -16.68 2.37
CA GLU A 71 -5.13 -15.88 1.40
C GLU A 71 -4.27 -14.70 0.90
N ALA A 72 -3.53 -14.04 1.81
CA ALA A 72 -2.58 -13.00 1.44
C ALA A 72 -1.41 -13.55 0.60
N ALA A 73 -0.86 -14.70 0.96
CA ALA A 73 0.20 -15.37 0.20
C ALA A 73 -0.26 -15.75 -1.22
N ARG A 74 -1.45 -16.35 -1.34
CA ARG A 74 -2.06 -16.70 -2.64
C ARG A 74 -2.38 -15.45 -3.46
N ALA A 75 -2.89 -14.39 -2.85
CA ALA A 75 -3.14 -13.12 -3.53
C ALA A 75 -1.84 -12.50 -4.06
N ASN A 76 -0.75 -12.59 -3.29
CA ASN A 76 0.57 -12.10 -3.67
C ASN A 76 1.17 -12.96 -4.81
N GLU A 77 1.04 -14.27 -4.76
CA GLU A 77 1.50 -15.13 -5.85
C GLU A 77 0.69 -14.91 -7.14
N ALA A 78 -0.63 -14.76 -7.03
CA ALA A 78 -1.50 -14.43 -8.15
C ALA A 78 -1.17 -13.06 -8.74
N SER A 79 -0.84 -12.06 -7.90
CA SER A 79 -0.42 -10.74 -8.37
C SER A 79 0.92 -10.80 -9.09
N LYS A 80 1.89 -11.57 -8.59
CA LYS A 80 3.18 -11.84 -9.26
C LYS A 80 2.98 -12.52 -10.61
N ARG A 81 2.16 -13.57 -10.70
CA ARG A 81 1.85 -14.26 -11.97
C ARG A 81 1.13 -13.33 -12.97
N LYS A 82 0.21 -12.50 -12.49
CA LYS A 82 -0.45 -11.46 -13.32
C LYS A 82 0.54 -10.41 -13.80
N ALA A 83 1.46 -9.96 -12.94
CA ALA A 83 2.50 -9.02 -13.31
C ALA A 83 3.45 -9.62 -14.35
N ALA A 84 3.90 -10.86 -14.16
CA ALA A 84 4.78 -11.56 -15.10
C ALA A 84 4.10 -11.79 -16.47
N SER A 85 2.83 -12.20 -16.49
CA SER A 85 2.08 -12.35 -17.76
C SER A 85 1.83 -11.02 -18.46
N LYS A 86 1.57 -9.94 -17.72
CA LYS A 86 1.50 -8.57 -18.29
C LYS A 86 2.84 -8.13 -18.86
N ALA A 87 3.94 -8.38 -18.16
CA ALA A 87 5.28 -8.06 -18.62
C ALA A 87 5.60 -8.78 -19.95
N LYS A 88 5.33 -10.10 -20.03
CA LYS A 88 5.49 -10.86 -21.28
C LYS A 88 4.63 -10.33 -22.43
N ARG A 89 3.38 -9.91 -22.15
CA ARG A 89 2.50 -9.30 -23.16
C ARG A 89 2.99 -7.93 -23.61
N ALA A 90 3.51 -7.12 -22.69
CA ALA A 90 4.08 -5.84 -23.02
C ALA A 90 5.32 -6.03 -23.91
N ASP A 91 6.21 -6.95 -23.55
CA ASP A 91 7.41 -7.28 -24.31
C ASP A 91 7.09 -7.79 -25.73
N SER A 92 6.11 -8.70 -25.86
CA SER A 92 5.65 -9.17 -27.18
C SER A 92 4.99 -8.07 -28.02
N TRP A 93 4.31 -7.11 -27.37
CA TRP A 93 3.75 -5.95 -28.06
C TRP A 93 4.85 -5.00 -28.55
N ILE A 94 5.84 -4.70 -27.71
CA ILE A 94 6.98 -3.83 -28.05
C ILE A 94 7.77 -4.43 -29.22
N THR A 95 8.16 -5.70 -29.11
CA THR A 95 8.89 -6.40 -30.17
C THR A 95 8.14 -6.39 -31.50
N ARG A 96 6.82 -6.64 -31.48
CA ARG A 96 5.99 -6.53 -32.69
C ARG A 96 5.96 -5.12 -33.28
N LYS A 97 5.93 -4.09 -32.44
CA LYS A 97 5.96 -2.68 -32.90
C LYS A 97 7.32 -2.29 -33.46
N PHE A 98 8.41 -2.75 -32.88
CA PHE A 98 9.75 -2.55 -33.43
C PHE A 98 9.95 -3.28 -34.75
N ALA A 99 9.45 -4.51 -34.89
CA ALA A 99 9.48 -5.23 -36.17
C ALA A 99 8.74 -4.47 -37.28
N GLN A 100 7.57 -3.87 -36.96
CA GLN A 100 6.82 -3.03 -37.89
C GLN A 100 7.55 -1.73 -38.27
N LEU A 101 8.39 -1.20 -37.37
CA LEU A 101 9.23 -0.02 -37.63
C LEU A 101 10.44 -0.36 -38.51
N SER A 102 11.05 -1.54 -38.33
CA SER A 102 12.25 -1.96 -39.07
C SER A 102 11.99 -2.35 -40.52
N ASP A 103 10.74 -2.65 -40.91
CA ASP A 103 10.34 -2.98 -42.29
C ASP A 103 10.39 -1.79 -43.28
N GLY A 104 11.09 -0.71 -42.94
CA GLY A 104 11.48 0.35 -43.88
C GLY A 104 10.52 1.54 -44.03
N SER A 105 9.45 1.62 -43.24
CA SER A 105 8.51 2.76 -43.23
C SER A 105 8.50 3.50 -41.88
N VAL A 106 9.67 3.96 -41.42
CA VAL A 106 9.74 4.80 -40.21
C VAL A 106 9.20 6.18 -40.54
N THR A 107 7.93 6.41 -40.22
CA THR A 107 7.31 7.74 -40.33
C THR A 107 7.72 8.62 -39.16
N ALA A 108 7.81 9.95 -39.35
CA ALA A 108 8.14 10.90 -38.30
C ALA A 108 7.23 10.78 -37.05
N ILE A 109 5.97 10.38 -37.27
CA ILE A 109 4.99 10.11 -36.22
C ILE A 109 5.42 8.93 -35.33
N ALA A 110 6.01 7.89 -35.94
CA ALA A 110 6.45 6.71 -35.20
C ALA A 110 7.67 7.02 -34.31
N ILE A 111 8.61 7.85 -34.80
CA ILE A 111 9.72 8.38 -34.00
C ILE A 111 9.20 9.23 -32.84
N ALA A 112 8.25 10.14 -33.11
CA ALA A 112 7.66 11.00 -32.09
C ALA A 112 6.97 10.20 -30.97
N ASN A 113 6.24 9.12 -31.32
CA ASN A 113 5.62 8.24 -30.33
C ASN A 113 6.65 7.50 -29.47
N VAL A 114 7.72 6.97 -30.08
CA VAL A 114 8.80 6.30 -29.33
C VAL A 114 9.48 7.30 -28.39
N ALA A 115 9.81 8.50 -28.88
CA ALA A 115 10.41 9.54 -28.05
C ALA A 115 9.50 9.96 -26.90
N GLY A 116 8.19 10.08 -27.14
CA GLY A 116 7.20 10.38 -26.10
C GLY A 116 7.14 9.29 -25.02
N VAL A 117 7.06 8.02 -25.42
CA VAL A 117 7.02 6.88 -24.48
C VAL A 117 8.30 6.78 -23.67
N VAL A 118 9.47 6.86 -24.31
CA VAL A 118 10.77 6.81 -23.61
C VAL A 118 10.96 8.00 -22.69
N GLY A 119 10.60 9.21 -23.13
CA GLY A 119 10.71 10.42 -22.32
C GLY A 119 9.81 10.39 -21.06
N VAL A 120 8.53 10.08 -21.23
CA VAL A 120 7.57 10.03 -20.10
C VAL A 120 7.91 8.89 -19.14
N SER A 121 8.26 7.71 -19.66
CA SER A 121 8.64 6.57 -18.82
C SER A 121 9.96 6.81 -18.07
N GLY A 122 10.97 7.38 -18.75
CA GLY A 122 12.24 7.74 -18.13
C GLY A 122 12.09 8.79 -17.03
N PHE A 123 11.28 9.84 -17.27
CA PHE A 123 11.00 10.86 -16.26
C PHE A 123 10.28 10.29 -15.03
N LEU A 124 9.22 9.51 -15.23
CA LEU A 124 8.48 8.88 -14.14
C LEU A 124 9.35 7.87 -13.37
N GLY A 125 10.14 7.06 -14.08
CA GLY A 125 11.05 6.08 -13.50
C GLY A 125 12.14 6.73 -12.64
N TYR A 126 12.81 7.77 -13.15
CA TYR A 126 13.83 8.52 -12.40
C TYR A 126 13.25 9.15 -11.13
N ARG A 127 12.06 9.76 -11.25
CA ARG A 127 11.38 10.42 -10.12
C ARG A 127 10.91 9.41 -9.06
N ALA A 128 10.37 8.26 -9.50
CA ALA A 128 9.92 7.19 -8.62
C ALA A 128 11.10 6.52 -7.90
N TRP A 129 12.20 6.27 -8.60
CA TRP A 129 13.43 5.72 -8.02
C TRP A 129 13.97 6.60 -6.88
N GLY A 130 14.09 7.91 -7.11
CA GLY A 130 14.54 8.84 -6.06
C GLY A 130 13.56 8.99 -4.88
N LEU A 131 12.27 8.70 -5.06
CA LEU A 131 11.29 8.65 -3.97
C LEU A 131 11.36 7.32 -3.20
N TYR A 132 11.66 6.23 -3.89
CA TYR A 132 11.84 4.89 -3.31
C TYR A 132 13.07 4.84 -2.41
N GLU A 133 14.24 5.29 -2.89
CA GLU A 133 15.48 5.33 -2.09
C GLU A 133 15.33 6.14 -0.80
N ARG A 134 14.46 7.16 -0.83
CA ARG A 134 14.20 8.02 0.33
C ARG A 134 13.05 7.52 1.21
N SER A 135 12.44 6.38 0.88
CA SER A 135 11.24 5.84 1.54
C SER A 135 10.07 6.84 1.62
N ARG A 136 9.95 7.74 0.62
CA ARG A 136 8.94 8.81 0.53
C ARG A 136 7.87 8.53 -0.53
N LEU A 137 7.72 7.28 -0.94
CA LEU A 137 6.71 6.85 -1.89
C LEU A 137 5.33 6.83 -1.23
N ASP A 138 4.71 8.00 -1.21
CA ASP A 138 3.36 8.23 -0.67
C ASP A 138 2.31 8.31 -1.80
N LEU A 139 1.04 8.07 -1.48
CA LEU A 139 -0.09 8.17 -2.40
C LEU A 139 -0.15 9.51 -3.13
N LYS A 140 0.28 10.59 -2.47
CA LYS A 140 0.40 11.93 -3.08
C LYS A 140 1.31 11.91 -4.31
N HIS A 141 2.43 11.19 -4.23
CA HIS A 141 3.39 11.09 -5.33
C HIS A 141 2.90 10.16 -6.44
N ILE A 142 2.20 9.09 -6.06
CA ILE A 142 1.50 8.22 -7.03
C ILE A 142 0.46 9.04 -7.80
N GLY A 143 -0.28 9.91 -7.11
CA GLY A 143 -1.25 10.83 -7.71
C GLY A 143 -0.65 11.77 -8.75
N VAL A 144 0.58 12.27 -8.52
CA VAL A 144 1.31 13.07 -9.53
C VAL A 144 1.59 12.24 -10.78
N GLY A 145 2.02 10.98 -10.64
CA GLY A 145 2.25 10.09 -11.78
C GLY A 145 0.97 9.85 -12.60
N VAL A 146 -0.16 9.61 -11.92
CA VAL A 146 -1.47 9.47 -12.57
C VAL A 146 -1.87 10.78 -13.28
N GLY A 147 -1.61 11.93 -12.68
CA GLY A 147 -1.87 13.23 -13.28
C GLY A 147 -1.08 13.48 -14.56
N VAL A 148 0.20 13.10 -14.59
CA VAL A 148 1.03 13.18 -15.82
C VAL A 148 0.45 12.31 -16.93
N LEU A 149 0.05 11.08 -16.63
CA LEU A 149 -0.57 10.19 -17.63
C LEU A 149 -1.91 10.76 -18.15
N ALA A 150 -2.72 11.34 -17.27
CA ALA A 150 -3.97 11.99 -17.67
C ALA A 150 -3.73 13.19 -18.60
N ALA A 151 -2.71 14.02 -18.31
CA ALA A 151 -2.34 15.15 -19.14
C ALA A 151 -1.85 14.71 -20.53
N VAL A 152 -1.01 13.67 -20.61
CA VAL A 152 -0.56 13.11 -21.89
C VAL A 152 -1.75 12.60 -22.70
N GLY A 153 -2.68 11.86 -22.07
CA GLY A 153 -3.89 11.38 -22.75
C GLY A 153 -4.79 12.51 -23.26
N ALA A 154 -4.89 13.64 -22.54
CA ALA A 154 -5.64 14.80 -23.01
C ALA A 154 -5.01 15.44 -24.26
N VAL A 155 -3.67 15.57 -24.30
CA VAL A 155 -2.94 16.08 -25.47
C VAL A 155 -3.15 15.16 -26.67
N GLU A 156 -3.03 13.84 -26.48
CA GLU A 156 -3.27 12.86 -27.54
C GLU A 156 -4.70 12.94 -28.09
N ALA A 157 -5.70 13.09 -27.22
CA ALA A 157 -7.11 13.22 -27.62
C ALA A 157 -7.36 14.49 -28.46
N LEU A 158 -6.71 15.62 -28.11
CA LEU A 158 -6.82 16.87 -28.86
C LEU A 158 -6.13 16.78 -30.23
N LEU A 159 -4.92 16.24 -30.27
CA LEU A 159 -4.17 16.03 -31.52
C LEU A 159 -4.87 15.03 -32.45
N GLY A 160 -5.39 13.93 -31.90
CA GLY A 160 -6.17 12.94 -32.63
C GLY A 160 -7.44 13.55 -33.23
N ARG A 161 -8.16 14.37 -32.45
CA ARG A 161 -9.35 15.10 -32.94
C ARG A 161 -9.01 16.06 -34.07
N TYR A 162 -7.89 16.79 -33.96
CA TYR A 162 -7.43 17.73 -34.98
C TYR A 162 -7.03 17.01 -36.28
N LEU A 163 -6.21 15.96 -36.19
CA LEU A 163 -5.77 15.16 -37.33
C LEU A 163 -6.94 14.44 -38.03
N TYR A 164 -7.93 13.94 -37.29
CA TYR A 164 -9.08 13.26 -37.87
C TYR A 164 -10.03 14.23 -38.60
N ARG A 165 -10.07 15.50 -38.19
CA ARG A 165 -10.87 16.53 -38.87
C ARG A 165 -10.26 16.96 -40.20
N GLY A 166 -8.93 16.94 -40.34
CA GLY A 166 -8.24 17.26 -41.59
C GLY A 166 -8.19 16.13 -42.64
N ARG A 167 -8.72 14.94 -42.35
CA ARG A 167 -8.77 13.79 -43.29
C ARG A 167 -10.17 13.58 -43.91
N LYS A 168 -11.16 14.42 -43.56
CA LYS A 168 -12.54 14.33 -44.06
C LYS A 168 -12.85 15.24 -45.26
N ASP A 169 -11.84 15.98 -45.74
CA ASP A 169 -11.85 16.73 -47.00
C ASP A 169 -10.81 16.11 -47.95
#